data_AF-A0AAV4CQ70-F1
#
_entry.id   AF-A0AAV4CQ70-F1
#
_cell.length_a   1.000
_cell.length_b   1.000
_cell.length_c   1.000
_cell.angle_alpha   90.00
_cell.angle_beta   90.00
_cell.angle_gamma   90.00
#
_symmetry.space_group_name_H-M   'P 1'
#
loop_
_entity.id
_entity.type
_entity.pdbx_description
1 polymer ?
#
loop_
_entity_poly.entity_id
_entity_poly.type
_entity_poly.pdbx_seq_one_letter_code
_entity_poly.pdbx_strand_id
1 'polypeptide(L)'
;MMRWVWFLCLASPQQGELRLSDSSSATQFCEIKNDPSLQTYSNEADQFPFPCRYLASHVRTDLISMYGNTIGVCEARVYAFNSKSKGKFYVSGFDVGITFITYNPPNATRFSYRRFVTTANHVNTASRNGHIGQAVPFIHDGTQNITFQTSDGIGLTSSYQNTNNRFVFKALGCGITVSLVPYDSVLRLIQPQIPGLTVAIEEPHSELTFSEHLSLLF
;
A
#
# COMPACT_ATOMS: atom_id res chain seq x y z
N MET A 1 -10.19 -29.48 -1.69
CA MET A 1 -10.50 -28.52 -0.60
C MET A 1 -9.26 -27.66 -0.39
N MET A 2 -9.18 -26.49 -1.05
CA MET A 2 -8.03 -25.60 -0.97
C MET A 2 -7.99 -24.93 0.41
N ARG A 3 -6.96 -25.25 1.21
CA ARG A 3 -6.63 -24.49 2.42
C ARG A 3 -5.96 -23.18 1.97
N TRP A 4 -6.66 -22.07 2.13
CA TRP A 4 -6.07 -20.74 2.00
C TRP A 4 -5.18 -20.51 3.22
N VAL A 5 -3.87 -20.47 3.00
CA VAL A 5 -2.93 -20.03 4.05
C VAL A 5 -2.84 -18.51 3.92
N TRP A 6 -3.38 -17.81 4.91
CA TRP A 6 -3.34 -16.36 5.01
C TRP A 6 -1.98 -15.97 5.59
N PHE A 7 -1.09 -15.51 4.73
CA PHE A 7 0.12 -14.83 5.17
C PHE A 7 -0.14 -13.32 5.02
N LEU A 8 -0.43 -12.70 6.15
CA LEU A 8 -0.42 -11.25 6.30
C LEU A 8 1.00 -10.85 6.72
N CYS A 9 1.48 -9.67 6.31
CA CYS A 9 2.50 -8.96 7.10
C CYS A 9 1.90 -8.61 8.47
N LEU A 10 1.85 -9.58 9.37
CA LEU A 10 1.50 -9.37 10.76
C LEU A 10 2.78 -9.04 11.52
N ALA A 11 2.66 -8.16 12.51
CA ALA A 11 3.54 -8.29 13.66
C ALA A 11 3.20 -9.63 14.32
N SER A 12 4.06 -10.63 14.14
CA SER A 12 3.95 -11.96 14.75
C SER A 12 2.74 -12.83 14.29
N PRO A 13 2.93 -14.14 14.06
CA PRO A 13 1.90 -15.06 13.55
C PRO A 13 0.67 -15.30 14.46
N GLN A 14 0.58 -14.66 15.64
CA GLN A 14 -0.54 -14.87 16.57
C GLN A 14 -1.57 -13.73 16.63
N GLN A 15 -1.33 -12.56 16.03
CA GLN A 15 -2.29 -11.45 16.07
C GLN A 15 -2.52 -10.88 14.67
N GLY A 16 -3.70 -11.18 14.10
CA GLY A 16 -4.14 -10.80 12.76
C GLY A 16 -4.35 -9.29 12.52
N GLU A 17 -3.93 -8.44 13.45
CA GLU A 17 -4.20 -7.00 13.45
C GLU A 17 -2.98 -6.28 14.04
N LEU A 18 -2.26 -5.53 13.20
CA LEU A 18 -1.20 -4.64 13.69
C LEU A 18 -1.86 -3.45 14.38
N ARG A 19 -1.74 -3.38 15.71
CA ARG A 19 -2.06 -2.17 16.48
C ARG A 19 -0.75 -1.50 16.88
N LEU A 20 -0.54 -0.28 16.41
CA LEU A 20 0.57 0.55 16.84
C LEU A 20 0.21 1.13 18.22
N SER A 21 0.81 0.60 19.29
CA SER A 21 0.46 1.00 20.66
C SER A 21 1.44 1.99 21.32
N ASP A 22 2.55 2.35 20.68
CA ASP A 22 3.58 3.19 21.33
C ASP A 22 4.02 4.40 20.48
N SER A 23 4.12 5.55 21.14
CA SER A 23 4.35 6.91 20.63
C SER A 23 5.76 7.19 20.09
N SER A 24 6.52 6.16 19.70
CA SER A 24 7.78 6.39 18.99
C SER A 24 7.47 6.76 17.54
N SER A 25 7.87 7.95 17.11
CA SER A 25 7.68 8.51 15.76
C SER A 25 8.40 7.75 14.63
N ALA A 26 8.74 6.47 14.84
CA ALA A 26 9.40 5.64 13.86
C ALA A 26 8.40 5.16 12.81
N THR A 27 8.62 5.57 11.56
CA THR A 27 7.91 5.03 10.40
C THR A 27 8.08 3.51 10.36
N GLN A 28 6.96 2.79 10.39
CA GLN A 28 6.95 1.34 10.24
C GLN A 28 6.57 0.98 8.82
N PHE A 29 7.22 -0.02 8.23
CA PHE A 29 6.91 -0.43 6.88
C PHE A 29 7.04 -1.94 6.71
N CYS A 30 6.33 -2.47 5.73
CA CYS A 30 6.53 -3.83 5.23
C CYS A 30 6.75 -3.79 3.71
N GLU A 31 7.59 -4.67 3.19
CA GLU A 31 7.97 -4.68 1.78
C GLU A 31 7.82 -6.07 1.15
N ILE A 32 7.47 -6.08 -0.13
CA ILE A 32 7.53 -7.25 -1.00
C ILE A 32 8.41 -6.87 -2.17
N LYS A 33 9.60 -7.47 -2.28
CA LYS A 33 10.55 -7.22 -3.37
C LYS A 33 10.39 -8.26 -4.48
N ASN A 34 11.07 -8.08 -5.60
CA ASN A 34 11.15 -9.09 -6.66
C ASN A 34 11.86 -10.37 -6.21
N ASP A 35 11.46 -11.51 -6.80
CA ASP A 35 11.88 -12.86 -6.37
C ASP A 35 11.47 -13.10 -4.91
N PRO A 36 10.16 -13.22 -4.69
CA PRO A 36 9.43 -12.51 -3.64
C PRO A 36 10.03 -12.73 -2.25
N SER A 37 10.87 -11.78 -1.83
CA SER A 37 11.27 -11.64 -0.43
C SER A 37 10.27 -10.72 0.26
N LEU A 38 9.67 -11.21 1.32
CA LEU A 38 8.79 -10.46 2.21
C LEU A 38 9.64 -9.89 3.35
N GLN A 39 9.41 -8.63 3.70
CA GLN A 39 9.89 -8.03 4.94
C GLN A 39 8.69 -7.52 5.73
N THR A 40 8.49 -8.02 6.94
CA THR A 40 7.36 -7.65 7.81
C THR A 40 7.63 -6.33 8.55
N TYR A 41 6.62 -5.81 9.25
CA TYR A 41 6.76 -4.64 10.13
C TYR A 41 7.73 -4.87 11.30
N SER A 42 7.96 -6.11 11.71
CA SER A 42 8.95 -6.49 12.73
C SER A 42 10.36 -6.66 12.17
N ASN A 43 10.59 -6.30 10.91
CA ASN A 43 11.86 -6.48 10.20
C ASN A 43 12.26 -7.96 10.01
N GLU A 44 11.30 -8.88 10.07
CA GLU A 44 11.52 -10.29 9.74
C GLU A 44 11.46 -10.47 8.22
N ALA A 45 12.38 -11.27 7.68
CA ALA A 45 12.44 -11.57 6.26
C ALA A 45 12.04 -13.04 5.99
N ASP A 46 11.17 -13.25 4.99
CA ASP A 46 10.73 -14.59 4.57
C ASP A 46 10.66 -14.71 3.03
N GLN A 47 10.72 -15.94 2.53
CA GLN A 47 10.53 -16.26 1.12
C GLN A 47 9.03 -16.47 0.83
N PHE A 48 8.50 -15.77 -0.17
CA PHE A 48 7.06 -15.68 -0.41
C PHE A 48 6.68 -16.13 -1.83
N PRO A 49 6.71 -17.43 -2.16
CA PRO A 49 6.63 -17.91 -3.55
C PRO A 49 5.21 -17.92 -4.16
N PHE A 50 4.30 -17.07 -3.72
CA PHE A 50 2.90 -17.11 -4.17
C PHE A 50 2.70 -16.30 -5.47
N PRO A 51 2.26 -16.94 -6.56
CA PRO A 51 2.16 -16.30 -7.88
C PRO A 51 0.89 -15.46 -8.08
N CYS A 52 -0.01 -15.46 -7.09
CA CYS A 52 -1.36 -14.93 -7.20
C CYS A 52 -1.49 -13.56 -6.54
N ARG A 53 -2.74 -13.16 -6.30
CA ARG A 53 -3.13 -12.03 -5.46
C ARG A 53 -3.22 -12.46 -3.99
N TYR A 54 -2.71 -11.64 -3.08
CA TYR A 54 -2.66 -11.95 -1.65
C TYR A 54 -2.76 -10.67 -0.82
N LEU A 55 -3.20 -10.79 0.43
CA LEU A 55 -3.29 -9.68 1.38
C LEU A 55 -1.87 -9.38 1.90
N ALA A 56 -1.25 -8.35 1.34
CA ALA A 56 0.09 -7.91 1.72
C ALA A 56 0.08 -7.29 3.13
N SER A 57 -0.89 -6.44 3.43
CA SER A 57 -0.99 -5.79 4.72
C SER A 57 -2.44 -5.50 5.12
N HIS A 58 -2.72 -5.60 6.41
CA HIS A 58 -3.98 -5.17 7.03
C HIS A 58 -3.64 -4.26 8.21
N VAL A 59 -3.95 -2.99 8.06
CA VAL A 59 -3.60 -1.94 9.02
C VAL A 59 -4.87 -1.36 9.60
N ARG A 60 -4.90 -1.20 10.92
CA ARG A 60 -5.92 -0.44 11.64
C ARG A 60 -5.25 0.65 12.46
N THR A 61 -5.52 1.90 12.15
CA THR A 61 -4.93 3.07 12.82
C THR A 61 -5.99 4.08 13.22
N ASP A 62 -5.63 5.02 14.10
CA ASP A 62 -6.48 6.16 14.40
C ASP A 62 -6.63 7.07 13.18
N LEU A 63 -7.84 7.61 13.00
CA LEU A 63 -8.11 8.64 12.00
C LEU A 63 -7.92 10.00 12.66
N ILE A 64 -6.81 10.65 12.36
CA ILE A 64 -6.41 11.93 12.95
C ILE A 64 -6.76 13.06 11.97
N SER A 65 -7.36 14.14 12.45
CA SER A 65 -7.60 15.35 11.65
C SER A 65 -6.31 16.16 11.47
N MET A 66 -6.30 17.11 10.54
CA MET A 66 -5.15 18.01 10.33
C MET A 66 -4.81 18.87 11.56
N TYR A 67 -5.69 18.92 12.56
CA TYR A 67 -5.49 19.60 13.83
C TYR A 67 -4.94 18.68 14.93
N GLY A 68 -4.62 17.43 14.62
CA GLY A 68 -4.09 16.45 15.57
C GLY A 68 -5.15 15.74 16.43
N ASN A 69 -6.45 15.97 16.18
CA ASN A 69 -7.51 15.34 16.96
C ASN A 69 -7.88 13.96 16.37
N THR A 70 -7.97 12.94 17.20
CA THR A 70 -8.55 11.64 16.80
C THR A 70 -10.05 11.77 16.61
N ILE A 71 -10.50 11.65 15.35
CA ILE A 71 -11.91 11.82 14.95
C ILE A 71 -12.56 10.49 14.54
N GLY A 72 -11.80 9.40 14.56
CA GLY A 72 -12.28 8.10 14.11
C GLY A 72 -11.22 7.01 14.07
N VAL A 73 -11.49 5.98 13.27
CA VAL A 73 -10.60 4.86 12.97
C VAL A 73 -10.48 4.70 11.46
N CYS A 74 -9.31 4.29 11.03
CA CYS A 74 -9.00 3.89 9.67
C CYS A 74 -8.71 2.39 9.62
N GLU A 75 -9.30 1.70 8.66
CA GLU A 75 -8.98 0.30 8.37
C GLU A 75 -8.61 0.17 6.89
N ALA A 76 -7.38 -0.26 6.60
CA ALA A 76 -6.89 -0.47 5.26
C ALA A 76 -6.44 -1.93 5.05
N ARG A 77 -6.83 -2.50 3.91
CA ARG A 77 -6.40 -3.83 3.45
C ARG A 77 -5.72 -3.66 2.10
N VAL A 78 -4.43 -3.92 2.06
CA VAL A 78 -3.60 -3.80 0.86
C VAL A 78 -3.33 -5.18 0.30
N TYR A 79 -3.73 -5.42 -0.94
CA TYR A 79 -3.47 -6.65 -1.66
C TYR A 79 -2.40 -6.41 -2.71
N ALA A 80 -1.39 -7.26 -2.77
CA ALA A 80 -0.45 -7.29 -3.88
C ALA A 80 -0.93 -8.33 -4.89
N PHE A 81 -0.58 -8.14 -6.18
CA PHE A 81 -0.74 -9.20 -7.16
C PHE A 81 0.43 -9.25 -8.14
N ASN A 82 0.87 -10.49 -8.38
CA ASN A 82 2.07 -10.77 -9.13
C ASN A 82 1.76 -11.04 -10.61
N SER A 83 2.74 -10.72 -11.46
CA SER A 83 2.79 -11.17 -12.85
C SER A 83 4.07 -11.97 -13.08
N LYS A 84 4.12 -12.71 -14.19
CA LYS A 84 5.29 -13.51 -14.57
C LYS A 84 5.89 -12.99 -15.88
N SER A 85 7.19 -12.76 -15.90
CA SER A 85 7.95 -12.44 -17.11
C SER A 85 9.28 -13.18 -17.10
N LYS A 86 9.59 -13.86 -18.21
CA LYS A 86 10.83 -14.64 -18.39
C LYS A 86 11.18 -15.55 -17.22
N GLY A 87 10.16 -16.23 -16.66
CA GLY A 87 10.33 -17.17 -15.56
C GLY A 87 10.30 -16.56 -14.17
N LYS A 88 10.42 -15.23 -14.01
CA LYS A 88 10.41 -14.55 -12.71
C LYS A 88 9.04 -13.97 -12.37
N PHE A 89 8.67 -14.07 -11.10
CA PHE A 89 7.51 -13.38 -10.53
C PHE A 89 7.92 -12.01 -10.00
N TYR A 90 7.07 -11.03 -10.23
CA TYR A 90 7.24 -9.65 -9.74
C TYR A 90 5.89 -9.05 -9.39
N VAL A 91 5.90 -8.08 -8.47
CA VAL A 91 4.68 -7.34 -8.13
C VAL A 91 4.30 -6.43 -9.29
N SER A 92 3.13 -6.68 -9.86
CA SER A 92 2.62 -5.94 -11.04
C SER A 92 1.62 -4.85 -10.69
N GLY A 93 1.12 -4.88 -9.47
CA GLY A 93 0.13 -3.94 -9.00
C GLY A 93 -0.31 -4.24 -7.57
N PHE A 94 -1.17 -3.37 -7.09
CA PHE A 94 -1.78 -3.51 -5.78
C PHE A 94 -3.23 -3.03 -5.80
N ASP A 95 -3.93 -3.47 -4.79
CA ASP A 95 -5.26 -3.02 -4.47
C ASP A 95 -5.34 -2.54 -3.02
N VAL A 96 -6.15 -1.53 -2.77
CA VAL A 96 -6.38 -0.98 -1.44
C VAL A 96 -7.87 -0.88 -1.20
N GLY A 97 -8.38 -1.65 -0.24
CA GLY A 97 -9.68 -1.39 0.37
C GLY A 97 -9.46 -0.59 1.64
N ILE A 98 -10.03 0.62 1.73
CA ILE A 98 -9.88 1.48 2.91
C ILE A 98 -11.24 1.97 3.40
N THR A 99 -11.43 1.94 4.72
CA THR A 99 -12.62 2.43 5.41
C THR A 99 -12.22 3.48 6.42
N PHE A 100 -12.82 4.67 6.33
CA PHE A 100 -12.76 5.69 7.35
C PHE A 100 -14.04 5.61 8.18
N ILE A 101 -13.91 5.48 9.50
CA ILE A 101 -15.03 5.41 10.44
C ILE A 101 -14.91 6.63 11.36
N THR A 102 -15.77 7.63 11.21
CA THR A 102 -15.82 8.80 12.10
C THR A 102 -16.67 8.51 13.33
N TYR A 103 -16.38 9.16 14.46
CA TYR A 103 -17.17 8.97 15.69
C TYR A 103 -18.37 9.91 15.80
N ASN A 104 -18.27 11.17 15.36
CA ASN A 104 -19.28 12.21 15.60
C ASN A 104 -19.53 13.10 14.36
N PRO A 105 -20.62 12.86 13.58
CA PRO A 105 -21.53 11.72 13.69
C PRO A 105 -20.86 10.40 13.25
N PRO A 106 -21.37 9.24 13.69
CA PRO A 106 -20.93 7.95 13.21
C PRO A 106 -21.18 7.83 11.70
N ASN A 107 -20.11 7.76 10.92
CA ASN A 107 -20.20 7.58 9.48
C ASN A 107 -19.04 6.69 9.00
N ALA A 108 -19.32 5.86 7.99
CA ALA A 108 -18.33 4.96 7.41
C ALA A 108 -18.17 5.24 5.92
N THR A 109 -17.08 5.89 5.54
CA THR A 109 -16.73 6.15 4.15
C THR A 109 -15.78 5.07 3.65
N ARG A 110 -16.13 4.41 2.55
CA ARG A 110 -15.41 3.24 2.04
C ARG A 110 -14.84 3.51 0.65
N PHE A 111 -13.65 3.01 0.37
CA PHE A 111 -12.99 3.17 -0.92
C PHE A 111 -12.29 1.88 -1.33
N SER A 112 -12.27 1.64 -2.64
CA SER A 112 -11.58 0.53 -3.27
C SER A 112 -10.74 1.09 -4.42
N TYR A 113 -9.44 0.90 -4.35
CA TYR A 113 -8.47 1.41 -5.31
C TYR A 113 -7.64 0.27 -5.90
N ARG A 114 -7.43 0.28 -7.22
CA ARG A 114 -6.50 -0.61 -7.91
C ARG A 114 -5.49 0.20 -8.71
N ARG A 115 -4.23 -0.18 -8.61
CA ARG A 115 -3.16 0.28 -9.49
C ARG A 115 -2.46 -0.93 -10.11
N PHE A 116 -2.47 -1.00 -11.43
CA PHE A 116 -1.68 -1.99 -12.19
C PHE A 116 -0.71 -1.26 -13.11
N VAL A 117 0.53 -1.71 -13.15
CA VAL A 117 1.61 -1.06 -13.89
C VAL A 117 2.44 -2.09 -14.63
N THR A 118 2.71 -1.81 -15.89
CA THR A 118 3.73 -2.50 -16.69
C THR A 118 4.76 -1.50 -17.16
N THR A 119 6.05 -1.87 -17.07
CA THR A 119 7.16 -1.01 -17.49
C THR A 119 8.02 -1.72 -18.52
N ALA A 120 8.40 -0.98 -19.56
CA ALA A 120 9.33 -1.44 -20.58
C ALA A 120 10.22 -0.28 -21.00
N ASN A 121 11.54 -0.42 -20.79
CA ASN A 121 12.53 0.58 -21.17
C ASN A 121 12.20 1.98 -20.60
N HIS A 122 11.95 2.05 -19.29
CA HIS A 122 11.52 3.24 -18.54
C HIS A 122 10.15 3.83 -18.94
N VAL A 123 9.43 3.22 -19.87
CA VAL A 123 8.08 3.66 -20.24
C VAL A 123 7.04 2.89 -19.43
N ASN A 124 6.25 3.61 -18.66
CA ASN A 124 5.17 3.05 -17.85
C ASN A 124 3.84 3.06 -18.61
N THR A 125 3.16 1.93 -18.61
CA THR A 125 1.73 1.83 -18.91
C THR A 125 1.02 1.46 -17.62
N ALA A 126 0.22 2.39 -17.09
CA ALA A 126 -0.48 2.21 -15.83
C ALA A 126 -1.99 2.29 -16.05
N SER A 127 -2.73 1.37 -15.43
CA SER A 127 -4.19 1.44 -15.30
C SER A 127 -4.58 1.72 -13.86
N ARG A 128 -5.67 2.45 -13.70
CA ARG A 128 -6.20 2.87 -12.40
C ARG A 128 -7.70 2.60 -12.40
N ASN A 129 -8.13 1.80 -11.43
CA ASN A 129 -9.56 1.58 -11.20
C ASN A 129 -9.90 2.01 -9.78
N GLY A 130 -11.08 2.58 -9.61
CA GLY A 130 -11.49 3.12 -8.33
C GLY A 130 -12.99 3.15 -8.12
N HIS A 131 -13.40 3.00 -6.86
CA HIS A 131 -14.80 3.00 -6.47
C HIS A 131 -14.98 3.56 -5.04
N ILE A 132 -15.99 4.42 -4.87
CA ILE A 132 -16.41 5.00 -3.58
C ILE A 132 -17.66 4.25 -3.07
N GLY A 133 -17.74 3.99 -1.78
CA GLY A 133 -18.87 3.30 -1.13
C GLY A 133 -18.62 1.83 -0.82
N GLN A 134 -17.53 1.23 -1.31
CA GLN A 134 -17.15 -0.15 -1.05
C GLN A 134 -15.66 -0.27 -0.73
N ALA A 135 -15.31 -1.04 0.30
CA ALA A 135 -13.94 -1.27 0.75
C ALA A 135 -13.54 -2.73 0.48
N VAL A 136 -13.56 -3.11 -0.79
CA VAL A 136 -13.23 -4.44 -1.27
C VAL A 136 -11.94 -4.40 -2.07
N PRO A 137 -11.27 -5.55 -2.27
CA PRO A 137 -9.99 -5.58 -2.96
C PRO A 137 -10.13 -5.11 -4.42
N PHE A 138 -11.19 -5.46 -5.15
CA PHE A 138 -11.31 -5.06 -6.55
C PHE A 138 -12.75 -5.06 -7.01
N ILE A 139 -13.07 -4.03 -7.79
CA ILE A 139 -14.33 -3.84 -8.48
C ILE A 139 -13.96 -3.60 -9.95
N HIS A 140 -14.43 -4.50 -10.83
CA HIS A 140 -13.94 -4.56 -12.20
C HIS A 140 -14.29 -3.32 -13.04
N ASP A 141 -15.44 -2.73 -12.74
CA ASP A 141 -16.09 -1.58 -13.36
C ASP A 141 -15.79 -0.25 -12.66
N GLY A 142 -14.91 -0.24 -11.66
CA GLY A 142 -14.52 1.00 -10.98
C GLY A 142 -13.71 1.93 -11.89
N THR A 143 -14.33 2.95 -12.46
CA THR A 143 -13.66 3.97 -13.29
C THR A 143 -13.47 5.30 -12.55
N GLN A 144 -13.83 5.36 -11.28
CA GLN A 144 -13.84 6.61 -10.52
C GLN A 144 -12.42 7.08 -10.18
N ASN A 145 -12.19 8.38 -10.33
CA ASN A 145 -11.02 9.03 -9.79
C ASN A 145 -11.15 9.11 -8.27
N ILE A 146 -10.42 8.26 -7.54
CA ILE A 146 -10.35 8.31 -6.07
C ILE A 146 -9.39 9.42 -5.63
N THR A 147 -9.80 10.66 -5.85
CA THR A 147 -9.27 11.80 -5.11
C THR A 147 -10.37 12.19 -4.13
N PHE A 148 -10.04 12.14 -2.84
CA PHE A 148 -10.97 12.47 -1.76
C PHE A 148 -10.26 13.40 -0.80
N GLN A 149 -10.92 14.45 -0.35
CA GLN A 149 -10.39 15.36 0.66
C GLN A 149 -11.56 15.97 1.44
N THR A 150 -11.46 15.96 2.77
CA THR A 150 -12.40 16.62 3.67
C THR A 150 -11.81 17.92 4.21
N SER A 151 -12.66 18.74 4.84
CA SER A 151 -12.23 19.93 5.58
C SER A 151 -11.29 19.61 6.75
N ASP A 152 -11.37 18.40 7.30
CA ASP A 152 -10.52 17.93 8.40
C ASP A 152 -9.16 17.42 7.92
N GLY A 153 -8.83 17.57 6.63
CA GLY A 153 -7.58 17.12 6.03
C GLY A 153 -7.51 15.61 5.76
N ILE A 154 -8.57 14.84 6.05
CA ILE A 154 -8.63 13.43 5.67
C ILE A 154 -8.71 13.35 4.15
N GLY A 155 -7.93 12.47 3.53
CA GLY A 155 -7.93 12.39 2.08
C GLY A 155 -7.27 11.16 1.51
N LEU A 156 -7.54 10.91 0.24
CA LEU A 156 -6.88 9.91 -0.57
C LEU A 156 -6.23 10.59 -1.75
N THR A 157 -4.93 10.37 -1.93
CA THR A 157 -4.17 10.89 -3.06
C THR A 157 -3.41 9.76 -3.75
N SER A 158 -3.23 9.90 -5.06
CA SER A 158 -2.30 9.05 -5.79
C SER A 158 -1.48 9.88 -6.76
N SER A 159 -0.18 9.65 -6.74
CA SER A 159 0.80 10.37 -7.56
C SER A 159 1.82 9.40 -8.16
N TYR A 160 2.50 9.87 -9.20
CA TYR A 160 3.63 9.18 -9.80
C TYR A 160 4.87 10.07 -9.62
N GLN A 161 5.94 9.48 -9.05
CA GLN A 161 7.22 10.14 -8.83
C GLN A 161 8.20 9.71 -9.92
N ASN A 162 8.38 10.56 -10.93
CA ASN A 162 9.22 10.27 -12.10
C ASN A 162 10.66 9.91 -11.72
N THR A 163 11.26 10.65 -10.78
CA THR A 163 12.66 10.47 -10.36
C THR A 163 12.93 9.05 -9.85
N ASN A 164 11.96 8.48 -9.14
CA ASN A 164 12.09 7.18 -8.48
C ASN A 164 11.28 6.07 -9.16
N ASN A 165 10.76 6.33 -10.37
CA ASN A 165 9.82 5.45 -11.09
C ASN A 165 8.78 4.80 -10.16
N ARG A 166 8.13 5.61 -9.32
CA ARG A 166 7.38 5.11 -8.17
C ARG A 166 5.95 5.61 -8.19
N PHE A 167 5.00 4.70 -8.03
CA PHE A 167 3.59 5.02 -7.87
C PHE A 167 3.27 5.06 -6.38
N VAL A 168 2.72 6.17 -5.92
CA VAL A 168 2.39 6.37 -4.51
C VAL A 168 0.88 6.54 -4.37
N PHE A 169 0.32 5.88 -3.38
CA PHE A 169 -1.05 6.06 -2.89
C PHE A 169 -0.96 6.41 -1.41
N LYS A 170 -1.56 7.52 -1.00
CA LYS A 170 -1.56 7.98 0.40
C LYS A 170 -2.98 8.11 0.91
N ALA A 171 -3.20 7.63 2.13
CA ALA A 171 -4.38 7.91 2.94
C ALA A 171 -4.03 8.90 4.06
N LEU A 172 -4.28 10.18 3.77
CA LEU A 172 -4.10 11.30 4.71
C LEU A 172 -5.05 11.14 5.89
N GLY A 173 -4.59 11.50 7.08
CA GLY A 173 -5.28 11.26 8.36
C GLY A 173 -5.09 9.86 8.95
N CYS A 174 -4.77 8.84 8.14
CA CYS A 174 -4.43 7.50 8.65
C CYS A 174 -2.92 7.24 8.71
N GLY A 175 -2.12 8.06 8.03
CA GLY A 175 -0.68 7.86 7.88
C GLY A 175 -0.31 6.68 6.98
N ILE A 176 -1.22 6.16 6.15
CA ILE A 176 -0.95 4.96 5.34
C ILE A 176 -0.43 5.36 3.97
N THR A 177 0.78 4.92 3.64
CA THR A 177 1.40 5.13 2.33
C THR A 177 1.67 3.78 1.66
N VAL A 178 1.13 3.59 0.46
CA VAL A 178 1.40 2.42 -0.38
C VAL A 178 2.23 2.88 -1.58
N SER A 179 3.39 2.27 -1.77
CA SER A 179 4.34 2.59 -2.82
C SER A 179 4.64 1.38 -3.68
N LEU A 180 4.57 1.54 -5.01
CA LEU A 180 4.92 0.51 -5.98
C LEU A 180 6.03 1.01 -6.89
N VAL A 181 7.14 0.28 -6.93
CA VAL A 181 8.17 0.41 -7.96
C VAL A 181 7.95 -0.73 -8.95
N PRO A 182 7.59 -0.46 -10.22
CA PRO A 182 7.25 -1.49 -11.18
C PRO A 182 8.51 -2.16 -11.75
N TYR A 183 8.38 -3.45 -12.11
CA TYR A 183 9.45 -4.19 -12.78
C TYR A 183 9.57 -3.77 -14.26
N ASP A 184 10.77 -3.33 -14.66
CA ASP A 184 11.08 -3.11 -16.06
C ASP A 184 11.40 -4.42 -16.79
N SER A 185 10.52 -4.82 -17.70
CA SER A 185 10.64 -6.06 -18.48
C SER A 185 11.82 -6.09 -19.46
N VAL A 186 12.34 -4.93 -19.85
CA VAL A 186 13.48 -4.76 -20.77
C VAL A 186 14.78 -4.71 -19.99
N LEU A 187 14.89 -3.82 -18.99
CA LEU A 187 16.12 -3.59 -18.21
C LEU A 187 16.40 -4.69 -17.18
N ARG A 188 15.34 -5.27 -16.59
CA ARG A 188 15.41 -6.40 -15.66
C ARG A 188 16.32 -6.16 -14.46
N LEU A 189 17.53 -6.70 -14.45
CA LEU A 189 18.47 -6.57 -13.34
C LEU A 189 19.24 -5.24 -13.38
N ILE A 190 19.21 -4.55 -14.52
CA ILE A 190 19.94 -3.29 -14.76
C ILE A 190 19.13 -2.08 -14.28
N GLN A 191 17.86 -2.27 -13.92
CA GLN A 191 17.06 -1.17 -13.39
C GLN A 191 17.65 -0.68 -12.06
N PRO A 192 17.72 0.65 -11.83
CA PRO A 192 18.41 1.21 -10.67
C PRO A 192 17.66 0.99 -9.35
N GLN A 193 16.35 0.77 -9.40
CA GLN A 193 15.52 0.61 -8.21
C GLN A 193 15.02 -0.82 -8.08
N ILE A 194 14.98 -1.35 -6.86
CA ILE A 194 14.38 -2.67 -6.63
C ILE A 194 12.87 -2.58 -6.80
N PRO A 195 12.26 -3.36 -7.72
CA PRO A 195 10.81 -3.39 -7.85
C PRO A 195 10.19 -4.12 -6.69
N GLY A 196 8.99 -3.68 -6.36
CA GLY A 196 8.28 -4.19 -5.21
C GLY A 196 7.16 -3.27 -4.76
N LEU A 197 6.46 -3.75 -3.74
CA LEU A 197 5.43 -3.02 -3.03
C LEU A 197 5.92 -2.74 -1.61
N THR A 198 5.79 -1.49 -1.18
CA THR A 198 6.02 -1.10 0.21
C THR A 198 4.72 -0.53 0.78
N VAL A 199 4.34 -0.97 1.98
CA VAL A 199 3.25 -0.39 2.76
C VAL A 199 3.84 0.20 4.03
N ALA A 200 3.83 1.52 4.13
CA ALA A 200 4.33 2.27 5.26
C ALA A 200 3.18 2.86 6.09
N ILE A 201 3.41 2.94 7.40
CA ILE A 201 2.59 3.66 8.37
C ILE A 201 3.47 4.78 8.94
N GLU A 202 3.10 5.99 8.56
CA GLU A 202 3.76 7.25 8.87
C GLU A 202 2.89 8.05 9.86
N GLU A 203 3.42 9.15 10.37
CA GLU A 203 2.61 10.11 11.13
C GLU A 203 1.51 10.70 10.23
N PRO A 204 0.24 10.75 10.68
CA PRO A 204 -0.84 11.37 9.91
C PRO A 204 -0.53 12.81 9.54
N HIS A 205 -0.87 13.20 8.31
CA HIS A 205 -0.61 14.54 7.74
C HIS A 205 0.87 14.93 7.64
N SER A 206 1.80 14.01 7.86
CA SER A 206 3.20 14.28 7.56
C SER A 206 3.37 14.56 6.06
N GLU A 207 3.92 15.73 5.74
CA GLU A 207 4.38 16.04 4.39
C GLU A 207 5.68 15.29 4.04
N LEU A 208 6.25 14.58 5.03
CA LEU A 208 7.46 13.79 4.85
C LEU A 208 7.29 12.91 3.62
N THR A 209 8.15 13.19 2.64
CA THR A 209 8.20 12.38 1.45
C THR A 209 8.94 11.12 1.85
N PHE A 210 8.26 9.98 1.75
CA PHE A 210 8.80 8.61 1.80
C PHE A 210 10.05 8.40 0.90
N SER A 211 10.44 9.42 0.12
CA SER A 211 11.67 9.49 -0.65
C SER A 211 12.93 9.37 0.22
N GLU A 212 13.01 10.03 1.38
CA GLU A 212 14.28 10.16 2.11
C GLU A 212 14.72 8.88 2.83
N HIS A 213 13.77 8.11 3.38
CA HIS A 213 14.09 6.86 4.08
C HIS A 213 14.49 5.73 3.12
N LEU A 214 13.96 5.70 1.89
CA LEU A 214 14.32 4.68 0.90
C LEU A 214 15.56 5.01 0.08
N SER A 215 15.96 6.28 -0.03
CA SER A 215 17.22 6.65 -0.70
C SER A 215 18.48 6.20 0.04
N LEU A 216 18.36 5.77 1.31
CA LEU A 216 19.49 5.29 2.11
C LEU A 216 19.68 3.77 2.08
N LEU A 217 18.81 3.03 1.38
CA LEU A 217 18.89 1.57 1.27
C LEU A 217 19.41 1.07 -0.09
N PHE A 218 19.92 1.98 -0.96
CA PHE A 218 20.49 1.66 -2.27
C PHE A 218 21.78 2.43 -2.55
#